data_AF-A0A7C7HE18-F1
#
_entry.id   AF-A0A7C7HE18-F1
#
_cell.length_a   1.000
_cell.length_b   1.000
_cell.length_c   1.000
_cell.angle_alpha   90.00
_cell.angle_beta   90.00
_cell.angle_gamma   90.00
#
_symmetry.space_group_name_H-M   'P 1'
#
loop_
_entity.id
_entity.type
_entity.pdbx_description
1 polymer ?
#
loop_
_entity_poly.entity_id
_entity_poly.type
_entity_poly.pdbx_seq_one_letter_code
_entity_poly.pdbx_strand_id
1 'polypeptide(L)'
;MIRNLGKVGIQTLGYNFKPIGNFRTTSTIGRGGASYSTFGYDEFMKNPVDVPEKYISETNLLVNLKYFLERIVPVAEESGVTLAMHPDDPPIPEPLGGCSSHFIDA
;
A
#
# COMPACT_ATOMS: atom_id res chain seq x y z
N MET A 1 -3.07 -11.03 14.51
CA MET A 1 -4.00 -9.90 14.30
C MET A 1 -5.36 -10.37 13.79
N ILE A 2 -5.47 -10.94 12.57
CA ILE A 2 -6.74 -11.38 11.95
C ILE A 2 -7.63 -12.22 12.89
N ARG A 3 -7.08 -13.28 13.50
CA ARG A 3 -7.83 -14.12 14.46
C ARG A 3 -8.40 -13.35 15.65
N ASN A 4 -7.75 -12.27 16.08
CA ASN A 4 -8.24 -11.44 17.17
C ASN A 4 -9.39 -10.54 16.72
N LEU A 5 -9.37 -10.05 15.47
CA LEU A 5 -10.48 -9.27 14.90
C LEU A 5 -11.76 -10.12 14.85
N GLY A 6 -11.65 -11.36 14.37
CA GLY A 6 -12.76 -12.31 14.38
C GLY A 6 -13.34 -12.54 15.79
N LYS A 7 -12.47 -12.74 16.80
CA LYS A 7 -12.89 -12.94 18.20
C LYS A 7 -13.69 -11.76 18.79
N VAL A 8 -13.42 -10.53 18.34
CA VAL A 8 -14.12 -9.32 18.83
C VAL A 8 -15.20 -8.82 17.86
N GLY A 9 -15.52 -9.58 16.82
CA GLY A 9 -16.58 -9.26 15.87
C GLY A 9 -16.25 -8.15 14.86
N ILE A 10 -14.97 -7.80 14.67
CA ILE A 10 -14.55 -6.87 13.61
C ILE A 10 -14.40 -7.63 12.31
N GLN A 11 -15.29 -7.34 11.37
CA GLN A 11 -15.47 -8.14 10.14
C GLN A 11 -14.53 -7.75 9.00
N THR A 12 -13.86 -6.60 9.05
CA THR A 12 -13.07 -6.12 7.90
C THR A 12 -11.69 -5.66 8.35
N LEU A 13 -10.67 -6.07 7.59
CA LEU A 13 -9.30 -5.61 7.74
C LEU A 13 -8.83 -4.96 6.44
N GLY A 14 -8.67 -3.63 6.48
CA GLY A 14 -7.96 -2.88 5.45
C GLY A 14 -6.45 -3.05 5.60
N TYR A 15 -5.72 -3.28 4.52
CA TYR A 15 -4.25 -3.37 4.55
C TYR A 15 -3.59 -2.79 3.29
N ASN A 16 -2.33 -2.37 3.43
CA ASN A 16 -1.48 -1.96 2.32
C ASN A 16 -0.49 -3.08 1.99
N PHE A 17 -0.17 -3.27 0.71
CA PHE A 17 0.92 -4.13 0.28
C PHE A 17 1.90 -3.31 -0.57
N LYS A 18 2.71 -2.49 0.10
CA LYS A 18 3.65 -1.55 -0.53
C LYS A 18 5.09 -1.85 -0.09
N PRO A 19 6.03 -2.05 -1.02
CA PRO A 19 7.41 -2.40 -0.70
C PRO A 19 8.27 -1.21 -0.22
N ILE A 20 8.07 -0.02 -0.79
CA ILE A 20 8.90 1.18 -0.50
C ILE A 20 8.20 2.16 0.46
N GLY A 21 6.91 1.95 0.74
CA GLY A 21 6.12 2.79 1.65
C GLY A 21 5.39 3.91 0.91
N ASN A 22 5.02 4.96 1.65
CA ASN A 22 4.25 6.07 1.12
C ASN A 22 5.17 7.28 0.85
N PHE A 23 5.13 7.79 -0.38
CA PHE A 23 5.82 9.02 -0.74
C PHE A 23 5.05 10.26 -0.30
N ARG A 24 5.77 11.32 0.05
CA ARG A 24 5.22 12.57 0.58
C ARG A 24 5.93 13.78 -0.01
N THR A 25 5.18 14.86 -0.11
CA THR A 25 5.67 16.19 -0.48
C THR A 25 5.30 17.20 0.60
N THR A 26 5.42 18.50 0.32
CA THR A 26 5.15 19.56 1.29
C THR A 26 3.73 19.48 1.85
N SER A 27 3.64 19.25 3.16
CA SER A 27 2.35 19.17 3.89
C SER A 27 1.57 20.48 3.78
N THR A 28 0.25 20.40 3.84
CA THR A 28 -0.65 21.56 3.74
C THR A 28 -1.53 21.68 4.97
N ILE A 29 -2.07 22.88 5.22
CA ILE A 29 -3.05 23.09 6.29
C ILE A 29 -4.45 22.82 5.75
N GLY A 30 -5.10 21.86 6.38
CA GLY A 30 -6.44 21.41 6.08
C GLY A 30 -7.53 22.08 6.89
N ARG A 31 -8.72 21.47 6.85
CA ARG A 31 -9.91 21.95 7.53
C ARG A 31 -9.67 22.05 9.04
N GLY A 32 -10.01 23.20 9.62
CA GLY A 32 -9.88 23.44 11.06
C GLY A 32 -8.44 23.61 11.55
N GLY A 33 -7.49 23.94 10.66
CA GLY A 33 -6.08 24.16 11.03
C GLY A 33 -5.27 22.88 11.20
N ALA A 34 -5.84 21.72 10.89
CA ALA A 34 -5.13 20.45 10.96
C ALA A 34 -4.06 20.34 9.86
N SER A 35 -2.86 19.85 10.19
CA SER A 35 -1.82 19.56 9.20
C SER A 35 -2.15 18.29 8.43
N TYR A 36 -2.13 18.35 7.09
CA TYR A 36 -2.36 17.24 6.18
C TYR A 36 -1.07 16.84 5.47
N SER A 37 -0.82 15.54 5.47
CA SER A 37 0.19 14.94 4.61
C SER A 37 -0.29 15.01 3.15
N THR A 38 0.61 15.29 2.21
CA THR A 38 0.29 15.48 0.79
C THR A 38 1.23 14.68 -0.10
N PHE A 39 0.81 14.51 -1.35
CA PHE A 39 1.66 14.07 -2.44
C PHE A 39 1.33 14.88 -3.70
N GLY A 40 2.32 15.59 -4.24
CA GLY A 40 2.22 16.31 -5.51
C GLY A 40 3.23 15.76 -6.50
N TYR A 41 2.77 15.18 -7.61
CA TYR A 41 3.64 14.51 -8.59
C TYR A 41 4.73 15.45 -9.14
N ASP A 42 4.37 16.64 -9.61
CA ASP A 42 5.32 17.61 -10.15
C ASP A 42 6.35 18.10 -9.12
N GLU A 43 5.97 18.16 -7.83
CA GLU A 43 6.90 18.50 -6.75
C GLU A 43 7.85 17.34 -6.47
N PHE A 44 7.32 16.12 -6.40
CA PHE A 44 8.11 14.92 -6.18
C PHE A 44 9.17 14.73 -7.27
N MET A 45 8.81 14.95 -8.54
CA MET A 45 9.71 14.78 -9.68
C MET A 45 10.86 15.79 -9.74
N LYS A 46 10.84 16.87 -8.94
CA LYS A 46 11.99 17.80 -8.82
C LYS A 46 13.18 17.17 -8.10
N ASN A 47 12.93 16.22 -7.21
CA ASN A 47 13.96 15.48 -6.48
C ASN A 47 13.42 14.11 -6.08
N PRO A 48 13.28 13.18 -7.06
CA PRO A 48 12.68 11.89 -6.81
C PRO A 48 13.56 11.08 -5.85
N VAL A 49 12.92 10.45 -4.88
CA VAL A 49 13.58 9.48 -4.01
C VAL A 49 13.72 8.19 -4.81
N ASP A 50 14.94 7.65 -4.88
CA ASP A 50 15.24 6.32 -5.43
C ASP A 50 15.90 5.46 -4.35
N VAL A 51 15.54 4.18 -4.29
CA VAL A 51 15.94 3.26 -3.21
C VAL A 51 16.35 1.93 -3.85
N PRO A 52 17.51 1.88 -4.54
CA PRO A 52 17.89 0.76 -5.41
C PRO A 52 18.00 -0.58 -4.68
N GLU A 53 18.34 -0.56 -3.39
CA GLU A 53 18.41 -1.76 -2.55
C GLU A 53 17.04 -2.40 -2.28
N LYS A 54 15.94 -1.66 -2.53
CA LYS A 54 14.56 -2.14 -2.41
C LYS A 54 13.88 -2.36 -3.77
N TYR A 55 14.66 -2.39 -4.85
CA TYR A 55 14.14 -2.71 -6.17
C TYR A 55 13.48 -4.09 -6.18
N ILE A 56 12.21 -4.16 -6.61
CA ILE A 56 11.49 -5.39 -6.89
C ILE A 56 10.81 -5.22 -8.24
N SER A 57 11.02 -6.16 -9.15
CA SER A 57 10.30 -6.19 -10.43
C SER A 57 8.82 -6.51 -10.22
N GLU A 58 7.97 -6.08 -11.14
CA GLU A 58 6.53 -6.36 -11.14
C GLU A 58 6.23 -7.85 -10.95
N THR A 59 6.91 -8.72 -11.69
CA THR A 59 6.77 -10.18 -11.55
C THR A 59 7.08 -10.65 -10.13
N ASN A 60 8.19 -10.20 -9.55
CA ASN A 60 8.58 -10.62 -8.20
C ASN A 60 7.62 -10.04 -7.14
N LEU A 61 7.08 -8.85 -7.40
CA LEU A 61 6.09 -8.21 -6.53
C LEU A 61 4.78 -9.00 -6.51
N LEU A 62 4.30 -9.47 -7.67
CA LEU A 62 3.15 -10.37 -7.78
C LEU A 62 3.41 -11.74 -7.13
N VAL A 63 4.62 -12.28 -7.26
CA VAL A 63 5.02 -13.52 -6.56
C VAL A 63 4.97 -13.33 -5.04
N ASN A 64 5.47 -12.20 -4.53
CA ASN A 64 5.41 -11.87 -3.11
C ASN A 64 3.97 -11.68 -2.62
N LEU A 65 3.13 -11.00 -3.41
CA LEU A 65 1.71 -10.81 -3.09
C LEU A 65 0.99 -12.16 -3.03
N LYS A 66 1.20 -13.03 -4.03
CA LYS A 66 0.65 -14.38 -4.04
C LYS A 66 1.07 -15.17 -2.81
N TYR A 67 2.37 -15.18 -2.50
CA TYR A 67 2.91 -15.87 -1.31
C TYR A 67 2.23 -15.40 -0.02
N PHE A 68 2.00 -14.09 0.11
CA PHE A 68 1.33 -13.49 1.25
C PHE A 68 -0.15 -13.89 1.33
N LEU A 69 -0.89 -13.75 0.23
CA LEU A 69 -2.33 -14.06 0.16
C LEU A 69 -2.61 -15.53 0.45
N GLU A 70 -1.82 -16.46 -0.10
CA GLU A 70 -1.95 -17.90 0.15
C GLU A 70 -1.89 -18.26 1.64
N ARG A 71 -1.25 -17.42 2.47
CA ARG A 71 -1.12 -17.64 3.92
C ARG A 71 -2.17 -16.92 4.74
N ILE A 72 -2.58 -15.72 4.33
CA ILE A 72 -3.48 -14.91 5.14
C ILE A 72 -4.95 -15.10 4.81
N VAL A 73 -5.30 -15.44 3.56
CA VAL A 73 -6.69 -15.63 3.13
C VAL A 73 -7.36 -16.76 3.91
N PRO A 74 -6.77 -17.97 4.06
CA PRO A 74 -7.41 -19.04 4.84
C PRO A 74 -7.64 -18.65 6.30
N VAL A 75 -6.70 -17.90 6.89
CA VAL A 75 -6.83 -17.42 8.28
C VAL A 75 -7.96 -16.39 8.41
N ALA A 76 -8.17 -15.56 7.39
CA ALA A 76 -9.24 -14.58 7.35
C ALA A 76 -10.61 -15.24 7.20
N GLU A 77 -10.73 -16.23 6.30
CA GLU A 77 -11.93 -17.05 6.13
C GLU A 77 -12.31 -17.79 7.42
N GLU A 78 -11.35 -18.50 8.04
CA GLU A 78 -11.54 -19.18 9.34
C GLU A 78 -12.01 -18.23 10.45
N SER A 79 -11.61 -16.95 10.37
CA SER A 79 -11.91 -15.95 11.40
C SER A 79 -13.16 -15.13 11.08
N GLY A 80 -13.83 -15.36 9.95
CA GLY A 80 -14.97 -14.55 9.50
C GLY A 80 -14.60 -13.09 9.20
N VAL A 81 -13.37 -12.85 8.73
CA VAL A 81 -12.84 -11.50 8.44
C VAL A 81 -12.65 -11.35 6.93
N THR A 82 -13.21 -10.29 6.35
CA THR A 82 -12.95 -9.86 4.97
C THR A 82 -11.68 -9.03 4.89
N LEU A 83 -10.78 -9.39 3.99
CA LEU A 83 -9.57 -8.62 3.69
C LEU A 83 -9.85 -7.62 2.58
N ALA A 84 -9.43 -6.37 2.75
CA ALA A 84 -9.55 -5.31 1.75
C ALA A 84 -8.18 -4.66 1.51
N MET A 85 -7.57 -4.95 0.36
CA MET A 85 -6.29 -4.36 0.01
C MET A 85 -6.50 -2.94 -0.54
N HIS A 86 -5.75 -1.98 -0.01
CA HIS A 86 -5.72 -0.61 -0.51
C HIS A 86 -5.02 -0.58 -1.87
N PRO A 87 -5.51 0.18 -2.86
CA PRO A 87 -4.86 0.34 -4.16
C PRO A 87 -3.53 1.10 -4.03
N ASP A 88 -2.76 1.21 -5.11
CA ASP A 88 -1.60 2.10 -5.08
C ASP A 88 -2.03 3.56 -5.03
N ASP A 89 -1.19 4.39 -4.39
CA ASP A 89 -1.43 5.82 -4.23
C ASP A 89 -0.07 6.54 -4.26
N PRO A 90 0.25 7.24 -5.36
CA PRO A 90 -0.59 7.40 -6.57
C PRO A 90 -0.62 6.11 -7.44
N PRO A 91 -1.73 5.84 -8.16
CA PRO A 91 -1.82 4.72 -9.11
C PRO A 91 -1.21 5.13 -10.46
N ILE A 92 0.11 5.06 -10.58
CA ILE A 92 0.85 5.43 -11.80
C ILE A 92 1.60 4.23 -12.40
N PRO A 93 1.80 4.20 -13.74
CA PRO A 93 2.52 3.12 -14.40
C PRO A 93 4.02 3.09 -14.08
N GLU A 94 4.63 4.24 -13.81
CA GLU A 94 6.05 4.32 -13.51
C GLU A 94 6.36 3.96 -12.04
N PRO A 95 7.38 3.13 -11.78
CA PRO A 95 7.89 2.88 -10.44
C PRO A 95 8.31 4.15 -9.71
N LEU A 96 7.70 4.45 -8.56
CA LEU A 96 8.22 5.46 -7.63
C LEU A 96 9.20 4.78 -6.67
N GLY A 97 10.40 5.35 -6.50
CA GLY A 97 11.44 4.76 -5.65
C GLY A 97 12.14 3.54 -6.24
N GLY A 98 11.91 3.24 -7.52
CA GLY A 98 12.53 2.10 -8.19
C GLY A 98 11.82 0.76 -7.98
N CYS A 99 10.63 0.71 -7.37
CA CYS A 99 9.87 -0.54 -7.26
C CYS A 99 8.51 -0.46 -7.98
N SER A 100 8.13 -1.55 -8.63
CA SER A 100 6.86 -1.66 -9.37
C SER A 100 5.64 -1.45 -8.47
N SER A 101 4.52 -1.06 -9.11
CA SER A 101 3.18 -0.88 -8.54
C SER A 101 2.25 -2.01 -9.01
N HIS A 102 1.14 -2.27 -8.31
CA HIS A 102 0.22 -3.39 -8.55
C HIS A 102 -1.07 -3.00 -9.30
N PHE A 103 -1.63 -1.80 -9.05
CA PHE A 103 -2.99 -1.43 -9.49
C PHE A 103 -2.99 -0.23 -10.43
N ILE A 104 -2.56 -0.44 -11.66
CA ILE A 104 -2.55 0.60 -12.70
C ILE A 104 -3.87 0.62 -13.51
N ASP A 105 -4.60 -0.50 -13.56
CA ASP A 105 -5.78 -0.69 -14.43
C ASP A 105 -7.09 -1.09 -13.69
N ALA A 106 -7.28 -0.64 -12.43
CA ALA A 106 -8.48 -0.95 -11.64
C ALA A 106 -9.70 -0.09 -11.98
#